data_AF-A0A958YHY4-F1
#
_entry.id   AF-A0A958YHY4-F1
#
_cell.length_a   1.000
_cell.length_b   1.000
_cell.length_c   1.000
_cell.angle_alpha   90.00
_cell.angle_beta   90.00
_cell.angle_gamma   90.00
#
_symmetry.space_group_name_H-M   'P 1'
#
loop_
_entity.id
_entity.type
_entity.pdbx_description
1 polymer ?
#
loop_
_entity_poly.entity_id
_entity_poly.type
_entity_poly.pdbx_seq_one_letter_code
_entity_poly.pdbx_strand_id
1 'polypeptide(L)'
;MEHLKPNNMKYWETYFYAVSRITGEVTAYPGMHLMAPTYEDAMKFLKDKHLDYINLTGGYYESLEEMQIDEKFYKKLTNPKNIVKDMSYDDFVDWLDLAEDKEDLLAARDAFEREEGMEEYVKIINSQIRHRYGKKKKSNKANKEDKNSGETEDKSNENNS
;
A
#
# COMPACT_ATOMS: atom_id res chain seq x y z
N MET A 1 -38.32 -18.08 8.12
CA MET A 1 -36.88 -17.93 7.91
C MET A 1 -36.48 -16.63 8.59
N GLU A 2 -35.77 -16.71 9.72
CA GLU A 2 -35.21 -15.51 10.36
C GLU A 2 -34.15 -14.92 9.43
N HIS A 3 -34.36 -13.69 8.98
CA HIS A 3 -33.35 -12.96 8.25
C HIS A 3 -32.19 -12.66 9.22
N LEU A 4 -31.04 -13.30 8.99
CA LEU A 4 -29.77 -12.95 9.64
C LEU A 4 -29.55 -11.44 9.42
N LYS A 5 -29.63 -10.66 10.50
CA LYS A 5 -29.26 -9.24 10.45
C LYS A 5 -27.79 -9.16 10.02
N PRO A 6 -27.42 -8.26 9.11
CA PRO A 6 -26.01 -8.05 8.79
C PRO A 6 -25.27 -7.66 10.07
N ASN A 7 -24.16 -8.36 10.33
CA ASN A 7 -23.32 -8.12 11.49
C ASN A 7 -22.52 -6.83 11.23
N ASN A 8 -23.10 -5.68 11.52
CA ASN A 8 -22.50 -4.35 11.32
C ASN A 8 -21.46 -4.00 12.40
N MET A 9 -20.73 -4.99 12.94
CA MET A 9 -19.75 -4.75 13.99
C MET A 9 -18.44 -4.30 13.38
N LYS A 10 -17.89 -3.20 13.88
CA LYS A 10 -16.62 -2.61 13.46
C LYS A 10 -15.58 -2.75 14.56
N TYR A 11 -14.32 -2.80 14.18
CA TYR A 11 -13.18 -2.81 15.11
C TYR A 11 -12.61 -1.39 15.20
N TRP A 12 -13.02 -0.65 16.21
CA TRP A 12 -12.61 0.73 16.42
C TRP A 12 -11.22 0.82 17.02
N GLU A 13 -10.38 1.66 16.43
CA GLU A 13 -9.04 1.94 16.92
C GLU A 13 -9.07 2.79 18.20
N THR A 14 -8.18 2.46 19.12
CA THR A 14 -7.99 3.24 20.34
C THR A 14 -6.53 3.60 20.58
N TYR A 15 -6.30 4.60 21.42
CA TYR A 15 -4.99 4.96 21.93
C TYR A 15 -5.08 5.39 23.40
N PHE A 16 -3.95 5.38 24.09
CA PHE A 16 -3.83 5.93 25.43
C PHE A 16 -2.49 6.62 25.60
N TYR A 17 -2.40 7.55 26.55
CA TYR A 17 -1.16 8.21 26.88
C TYR A 17 -0.47 7.52 28.05
N ALA A 18 0.83 7.30 27.91
CA ALA A 18 1.68 6.79 28.99
C ALA A 18 3.06 7.45 28.96
N VAL A 19 3.77 7.38 30.09
CA VAL A 19 5.15 7.87 30.17
C VAL A 19 6.09 6.80 29.62
N SER A 20 6.85 7.14 28.59
CA SER A 20 7.89 6.29 28.01
C SER A 20 8.98 6.03 29.03
N ARG A 21 9.29 4.76 29.30
CA ARG A 21 10.39 4.39 30.21
C ARG A 21 11.78 4.69 29.65
N ILE A 22 11.87 4.89 28.32
CA ILE A 22 13.13 5.14 27.63
C ILE A 22 13.43 6.64 27.61
N THR A 23 12.44 7.45 27.26
CA THR A 23 12.61 8.91 27.07
C THR A 23 12.14 9.73 28.26
N GLY A 24 11.27 9.19 29.11
CA GLY A 24 10.66 9.92 30.24
C GLY A 24 9.52 10.86 29.82
N GLU A 25 9.15 10.88 28.54
CA GLU A 25 8.12 11.78 27.99
C GLU A 25 6.75 11.09 27.92
N VAL A 26 5.67 11.88 27.94
CA VAL A 26 4.32 11.39 27.68
C VAL A 26 4.17 11.13 26.19
N THR A 27 3.82 9.90 25.81
CA THR A 27 3.66 9.47 24.42
C THR A 27 2.32 8.75 24.24
N ALA A 28 1.72 8.89 23.06
CA ALA A 28 0.53 8.13 22.68
C ALA A 28 0.94 6.72 22.25
N TYR A 29 0.24 5.72 22.78
CA TYR A 29 0.41 4.32 22.43
C TYR A 29 -0.87 3.75 21.83
N PRO A 30 -0.77 2.91 20.80
CA PRO A 30 -1.93 2.19 20.28
C PRO A 30 -2.52 1.31 21.38
N GLY A 31 -3.84 1.36 21.51
CA GLY A 31 -4.62 0.61 22.49
C GLY A 31 -5.20 -0.67 21.90
N MET A 32 -6.24 -1.17 22.55
CA MET A 32 -6.99 -2.33 22.07
C MET A 32 -8.05 -1.93 21.03
N HIS A 33 -8.37 -2.81 20.10
CA HIS A 33 -9.50 -2.59 19.20
C HIS A 33 -10.82 -2.90 19.91
N LEU A 34 -11.80 -2.01 19.78
CA LEU A 34 -13.12 -2.16 20.39
C LEU A 34 -14.14 -2.57 19.34
N MET A 35 -14.81 -3.69 19.59
CA MET A 35 -15.84 -4.18 18.69
C MET A 35 -17.19 -3.52 19.01
N ALA A 36 -17.66 -2.63 18.14
CA ALA A 36 -18.93 -1.94 18.31
C ALA A 36 -19.51 -1.52 16.94
N PRO A 37 -20.84 -1.41 16.80
CA PRO A 37 -21.43 -1.08 15.51
C PRO A 37 -21.31 0.40 15.14
N THR A 38 -21.21 1.28 16.14
CA THR A 38 -21.08 2.73 15.96
C THR A 38 -20.01 3.30 16.90
N TYR A 39 -19.54 4.51 16.58
CA TYR A 39 -18.59 5.24 17.42
C TYR A 39 -19.20 5.58 18.79
N GLU A 40 -20.48 5.95 18.81
CA GLU A 40 -21.23 6.25 20.02
C GLU A 40 -21.35 5.02 20.94
N ASP A 41 -21.57 3.84 20.37
CA ASP A 41 -21.61 2.58 21.12
C ASP A 41 -20.22 2.22 21.68
N ALA A 42 -19.15 2.46 20.90
CA ALA A 42 -17.78 2.28 21.38
C ALA A 42 -17.45 3.23 22.55
N MET A 43 -17.82 4.50 22.44
CA MET A 43 -17.66 5.49 23.51
C MET A 43 -18.45 5.11 24.76
N LYS A 44 -19.68 4.64 24.58
CA LYS A 44 -20.52 4.18 25.68
C LYS A 44 -19.90 2.98 26.38
N PHE A 45 -19.39 2.01 25.62
CA PHE A 45 -18.67 0.86 26.18
C PHE A 45 -17.48 1.28 27.05
N LEU A 46 -16.66 2.22 26.58
CA LEU A 46 -15.53 2.74 27.34
C LEU A 46 -15.95 3.33 28.68
N LYS A 47 -17.00 4.16 28.69
CA LYS A 47 -17.57 4.76 29.90
C LYS A 47 -18.14 3.72 30.85
N ASP A 48 -18.93 2.78 30.32
CA ASP A 48 -19.59 1.72 31.09
C ASP A 48 -18.57 0.76 31.75
N LYS A 49 -17.36 0.65 31.18
CA LYS A 49 -16.26 -0.16 31.70
C LYS A 49 -15.23 0.63 32.52
N HIS A 50 -15.44 1.93 32.73
CA HIS A 50 -14.49 2.81 33.43
C HIS A 50 -13.09 2.81 32.79
N LEU A 51 -13.06 2.77 31.45
CA LEU A 51 -11.83 2.82 30.64
C LEU A 51 -11.59 4.23 30.10
N ASP A 52 -11.84 5.26 30.93
CA ASP A 52 -11.81 6.68 30.53
C ASP A 52 -10.42 7.16 30.09
N TYR A 53 -9.37 6.39 30.39
CA TYR A 53 -8.00 6.64 29.95
C TYR A 53 -7.73 6.23 28.49
N ILE A 54 -8.64 5.44 27.89
CA ILE A 54 -8.58 4.99 26.50
C ILE A 54 -9.39 5.98 25.66
N ASN A 55 -8.80 6.42 24.55
CA ASN A 55 -9.40 7.35 23.60
C ASN A 55 -9.62 6.64 22.26
N LEU A 56 -10.74 6.91 21.59
CA LEU A 56 -10.97 6.46 20.22
C LEU A 56 -10.30 7.41 19.22
N THR A 57 -9.64 6.88 18.19
CA THR A 57 -9.07 7.71 17.10
C THR A 57 -10.15 8.18 16.13
N GLY A 58 -11.22 7.38 15.98
CA GLY A 58 -12.24 7.53 14.93
C GLY A 58 -12.01 6.64 13.72
N GLY A 59 -10.82 6.04 13.60
CA GLY A 59 -10.53 4.97 12.65
C GLY A 59 -11.20 3.65 13.08
N TYR A 60 -11.57 2.83 12.10
CA TYR A 60 -12.12 1.51 12.34
C TYR A 60 -11.84 0.57 11.15
N TYR A 61 -11.90 -0.73 11.44
CA TYR A 61 -11.85 -1.79 10.42
C TYR A 61 -13.19 -2.52 10.35
N GLU A 62 -13.59 -2.96 9.16
CA GLU A 62 -14.78 -3.79 8.94
C GLU A 62 -14.51 -5.26 9.32
N SER A 63 -13.24 -5.68 9.38
CA SER A 63 -12.86 -7.06 9.71
C SER A 63 -11.50 -7.20 10.42
N LEU A 64 -11.24 -8.37 11.01
CA LEU A 64 -9.93 -8.70 11.58
C LEU A 64 -8.87 -8.88 10.48
N GLU A 65 -9.27 -9.35 9.31
CA GLU A 65 -8.39 -9.49 8.14
C GLU A 65 -7.85 -8.12 7.70
N GLU A 66 -8.72 -7.11 7.61
CA GLU A 66 -8.37 -5.72 7.27
C GLU A 66 -7.42 -5.12 8.32
N MET A 67 -7.71 -5.31 9.61
CA MET A 67 -6.82 -4.91 10.71
C MET A 67 -5.43 -5.54 10.60
N GLN A 68 -5.33 -6.81 10.19
CA GLN A 68 -4.04 -7.49 9.98
C GLN A 68 -3.29 -7.00 8.74
N ILE A 69 -4.00 -6.55 7.70
CA ILE A 69 -3.40 -6.02 6.47
C ILE A 69 -2.85 -4.62 6.73
N ASP A 70 -3.61 -3.77 7.42
CA ASP A 70 -3.17 -2.43 7.83
C ASP A 70 -1.91 -2.50 8.71
N GLU A 71 -1.89 -3.39 9.70
CA GLU A 71 -0.69 -3.66 10.51
C GLU A 71 0.50 -4.22 9.69
N LYS A 72 0.31 -4.85 8.54
CA LYS A 72 1.42 -5.39 7.73
C LYS A 72 1.93 -4.37 6.72
N PHE A 73 1.04 -3.57 6.15
CA PHE A 73 1.38 -2.55 5.15
C PHE A 73 1.90 -1.28 5.82
N TYR A 74 1.16 -0.71 6.77
CA TYR A 74 1.45 0.62 7.33
C TYR A 74 2.45 0.64 8.48
N LYS A 75 2.61 -0.46 9.22
CA LYS A 75 3.60 -0.59 10.32
C LYS A 75 5.05 -0.37 9.86
N LYS A 76 5.29 -0.38 8.55
CA LYS A 76 6.58 -0.14 7.91
C LYS A 76 6.78 1.29 7.39
N LEU A 77 5.73 2.08 7.13
CA LEU A 77 5.85 3.40 6.47
C LEU A 77 6.51 4.51 7.32
N THR A 78 6.85 4.25 8.58
CA THR A 78 7.53 5.22 9.46
C THR A 78 8.99 5.48 9.08
N ASN A 79 9.65 4.57 8.34
CA ASN A 79 10.99 4.82 7.78
C ASN A 79 11.26 3.92 6.54
N PRO A 80 11.14 4.46 5.31
CA PRO A 80 11.36 3.73 4.06
C PRO A 80 12.66 2.92 4.01
N LYS A 81 13.76 3.46 4.57
CA LYS A 81 15.07 2.77 4.62
C LYS A 81 15.00 1.48 5.43
N ASN A 82 14.23 1.44 6.50
CA ASN A 82 14.07 0.25 7.33
C ASN A 82 13.14 -0.79 6.69
N ILE A 83 12.23 -0.36 5.81
CA ILE A 83 11.34 -1.27 5.07
C ILE A 83 12.15 -2.18 4.16
N VAL A 84 13.06 -1.58 3.40
CA VAL A 84 13.76 -2.25 2.30
C VAL A 84 15.16 -2.75 2.66
N LYS A 85 15.65 -2.43 3.87
CA LYS A 85 17.03 -2.74 4.32
C LYS A 85 17.45 -4.19 4.11
N ASP A 86 16.54 -5.12 4.43
CA ASP A 86 16.77 -6.56 4.40
C ASP A 86 15.77 -7.27 3.47
N MET A 87 15.11 -6.52 2.59
CA MET A 87 14.04 -7.01 1.71
C MET A 87 14.59 -7.29 0.33
N SER A 88 14.26 -8.44 -0.25
CA SER A 88 14.56 -8.68 -1.67
C SER A 88 13.63 -7.87 -2.57
N TYR A 89 13.94 -7.79 -3.87
CA TYR A 89 13.05 -7.17 -4.84
C TYR A 89 11.68 -7.84 -4.87
N ASP A 90 11.64 -9.18 -4.87
CA ASP A 90 10.39 -9.94 -4.91
C ASP A 90 9.56 -9.69 -3.64
N ASP A 91 10.20 -9.71 -2.46
CA ASP A 91 9.53 -9.39 -1.19
C ASP A 91 8.98 -7.96 -1.15
N PHE A 92 9.65 -7.02 -1.83
CA PHE A 92 9.17 -5.64 -1.93
C PHE A 92 7.95 -5.52 -2.84
N VAL A 93 7.94 -6.23 -3.97
CA VAL A 93 6.77 -6.30 -4.85
C VAL A 93 5.60 -6.98 -4.12
N ASP A 94 5.85 -8.08 -3.42
CA ASP A 94 4.85 -8.77 -2.59
C ASP A 94 4.30 -7.87 -1.48
N TRP A 95 5.15 -7.02 -0.88
CA TRP A 95 4.71 -6.03 0.09
C TRP A 95 3.84 -4.94 -0.53
N LEU A 96 4.20 -4.42 -1.71
CA LEU A 96 3.34 -3.50 -2.46
C LEU A 96 2.02 -4.16 -2.87
N ASP A 97 2.01 -5.48 -3.01
CA ASP A 97 0.80 -6.19 -3.37
C ASP A 97 -0.25 -6.23 -2.27
N LEU A 98 0.16 -5.97 -1.02
CA LEU A 98 -0.72 -5.83 0.14
C LEU A 98 -1.50 -4.50 0.16
N ALA A 99 -1.13 -3.52 -0.67
CA ALA A 99 -1.91 -2.29 -0.81
C ALA A 99 -3.33 -2.61 -1.31
N GLU A 100 -4.33 -2.13 -0.57
CA GLU A 100 -5.74 -2.34 -0.88
C GLU A 100 -6.18 -1.41 -2.01
N ASP A 101 -5.74 -0.16 -1.95
CA ASP A 101 -6.12 0.84 -2.93
C ASP A 101 -4.95 1.62 -3.53
N LYS A 102 -5.29 2.58 -4.39
CA LYS A 102 -4.31 3.41 -5.08
C LYS A 102 -3.68 4.44 -4.14
N GLU A 103 -4.44 4.94 -3.16
CA GLU A 103 -3.97 5.94 -2.22
C GLU A 103 -2.90 5.35 -1.28
N ASP A 104 -3.01 4.08 -0.90
CA ASP A 104 -1.98 3.32 -0.18
C ASP A 104 -0.63 3.36 -0.91
N LEU A 105 -0.63 3.07 -2.22
CA LEU A 105 0.57 3.09 -3.04
C LEU A 105 1.11 4.50 -3.26
N LEU A 106 0.24 5.51 -3.31
CA LEU A 106 0.65 6.92 -3.40
C LEU A 106 1.27 7.39 -2.09
N ALA A 107 0.72 7.00 -0.95
CA ALA A 107 1.29 7.27 0.37
C ALA A 107 2.67 6.61 0.51
N ALA A 108 2.81 5.36 0.08
CA ALA A 108 4.10 4.67 0.03
C ALA A 108 5.09 5.40 -0.90
N ARG A 109 4.67 5.79 -2.11
CA ARG A 109 5.51 6.57 -3.02
C ARG A 109 6.01 7.86 -2.35
N ASP A 110 5.11 8.63 -1.76
CA ASP A 110 5.42 9.92 -1.14
C ASP A 110 6.36 9.77 0.07
N ALA A 111 6.24 8.68 0.83
CA ALA A 111 7.16 8.35 1.90
C ALA A 111 8.58 8.06 1.36
N PHE A 112 8.68 7.23 0.32
CA PHE A 112 9.98 6.88 -0.29
C PHE A 112 10.62 8.06 -1.04
N GLU A 113 9.84 8.95 -1.65
CA GLU A 113 10.35 10.12 -2.38
C GLU A 113 11.00 11.16 -1.47
N ARG A 114 10.60 11.21 -0.19
CA ARG A 114 11.19 12.11 0.82
C ARG A 114 12.56 11.64 1.32
N GLU A 115 12.95 10.39 1.04
CA GLU A 115 14.20 9.80 1.49
C GLU A 115 15.24 9.79 0.37
N GLU A 116 16.43 10.33 0.66
CA GLU A 116 17.55 10.32 -0.29
C GLU A 116 18.02 8.87 -0.56
N GLY A 117 18.23 8.52 -1.84
CA GLY A 117 18.73 7.22 -2.28
C GLY A 117 17.64 6.15 -2.50
N MET A 118 16.37 6.54 -2.58
CA MET A 118 15.21 5.64 -2.74
C MET A 118 14.57 5.69 -4.13
N GLU A 119 15.22 6.32 -5.10
CA GLU A 119 14.65 6.62 -6.41
C GLU A 119 14.23 5.37 -7.18
N GLU A 120 14.95 4.26 -7.00
CA GLU A 120 14.62 2.99 -7.66
C GLU A 120 13.35 2.36 -7.10
N TYR A 121 13.16 2.40 -5.78
CA TYR A 121 11.93 1.94 -5.14
C TYR A 121 10.73 2.79 -5.54
N VAL A 122 10.91 4.12 -5.66
CA VAL A 122 9.88 5.02 -6.18
C VAL A 122 9.47 4.65 -7.60
N LYS A 123 10.41 4.27 -8.48
CA LYS A 123 10.08 3.78 -9.84
C LYS A 123 9.28 2.48 -9.79
N ILE A 124 9.64 1.56 -8.90
CA ILE A 124 8.92 0.28 -8.74
C ILE A 124 7.49 0.55 -8.26
N ILE A 125 7.30 1.41 -7.27
CA ILE A 125 5.97 1.80 -6.78
C ILE A 125 5.15 2.45 -7.91
N ASN A 126 5.73 3.38 -8.66
CA ASN A 126 5.07 3.99 -9.82
C ASN A 126 4.70 2.97 -10.90
N SER A 127 5.57 1.99 -11.15
CA SER A 127 5.30 0.87 -12.04
C SER A 127 4.10 0.05 -11.55
N GLN A 128 4.03 -0.22 -10.24
CA GLN A 128 2.94 -0.98 -9.64
C GLN A 128 1.61 -0.22 -9.70
N ILE A 129 1.61 1.08 -9.42
CA ILE A 129 0.44 1.95 -9.60
C ILE A 129 -0.04 1.91 -11.06
N ARG A 130 0.89 2.00 -12.02
CA ARG A 130 0.57 1.94 -13.45
C ARG A 130 0.07 0.55 -13.87
N HIS A 131 0.62 -0.51 -13.30
CA HIS A 131 0.20 -1.87 -13.61
C HIS A 131 -1.22 -2.16 -13.11
N ARG A 132 -1.51 -1.79 -11.85
CA ARG A 132 -2.80 -2.02 -11.20
C ARG A 132 -3.91 -1.07 -11.67
N TYR A 133 -3.59 0.21 -11.88
CA TYR A 133 -4.59 1.27 -12.11
C TYR A 133 -4.38 2.05 -13.42
N GLY A 134 -3.28 1.80 -14.15
CA GLY A 134 -3.04 2.41 -15.44
C GLY A 134 -3.90 1.76 -16.52
N LYS A 135 -5.00 2.42 -16.89
CA LYS A 135 -5.86 2.02 -18.01
C LYS A 135 -5.01 1.72 -19.26
N LYS A 136 -5.03 0.47 -19.75
CA LYS A 136 -4.53 0.12 -21.09
C LYS A 136 -5.39 0.85 -22.13
N LYS A 137 -4.90 1.97 -22.68
CA LYS A 137 -5.33 2.40 -24.00
C LYS A 137 -4.89 1.29 -24.97
N LYS A 138 -5.85 0.51 -25.49
CA LYS A 138 -5.64 -0.28 -26.71
C LYS A 138 -5.32 0.70 -27.84
N SER A 139 -4.03 0.98 -28.08
CA SER A 139 -3.61 1.60 -29.34
C SER A 139 -3.52 0.49 -30.37
N ASN A 140 -4.51 0.45 -31.26
CA ASN A 140 -4.46 -0.35 -32.48
C ASN A 140 -3.13 -0.05 -33.21
N LYS A 141 -2.36 -1.11 -33.42
CA LYS A 141 -1.16 -1.13 -34.25
C LYS A 141 -1.64 -1.06 -35.71
N ALA A 142 -1.72 0.15 -36.27
CA ALA A 142 -1.82 0.35 -37.71
C ALA A 142 -0.40 0.46 -38.28
N ASN A 143 -0.16 -0.34 -39.31
CA ASN A 143 1.10 -0.58 -40.01
C ASN A 143 1.95 0.65 -40.27
N LYS A 144 3.25 0.52 -39.97
CA LYS A 144 4.32 1.18 -40.71
C LYS A 144 5.28 0.09 -41.19
N GLU A 145 4.96 -0.48 -42.35
CA GLU A 145 5.98 -1.06 -43.22
C GLU A 145 6.59 0.11 -43.99
N ASP A 146 7.79 0.51 -43.58
CA ASP A 146 8.73 1.26 -44.41
C ASP A 146 10.11 0.71 -44.07
N LYS A 147 10.61 -0.18 -44.93
CA LYS A 147 12.04 -0.45 -45.06
C LYS A 147 12.37 -0.41 -46.55
N ASN A 148 12.61 0.82 -47.02
CA ASN A 148 13.44 1.07 -48.17
C ASN A 148 14.78 1.63 -47.65
N SER A 149 15.83 0.83 -47.81
CA SER A 149 17.21 1.34 -47.88
C SER A 149 18.05 0.29 -48.61
N GLY A 150 18.25 0.52 -49.91
CA GLY A 150 19.43 0.04 -50.65
C GLY A 150 20.70 0.45 -49.92
N GLU A 151 21.77 -0.32 -50.01
CA GLU A 151 22.79 -0.37 -51.06
C GLU A 151 23.92 -1.23 -50.43
N THR A 152 24.82 -1.98 -51.06
CA THR A 152 25.20 -2.36 -52.43
C THR A 152 26.23 -3.47 -52.18
N GLU A 153 26.30 -4.51 -53.01
CA GLU A 153 27.62 -5.09 -53.34
C GLU A 153 27.58 -5.86 -54.66
N ASP A 154 28.41 -5.35 -55.56
CA ASP A 154 28.84 -5.83 -56.86
C ASP A 154 29.29 -7.29 -56.84
N LYS A 155 28.80 -8.10 -57.80
CA LYS A 155 29.63 -9.05 -58.56
C LYS A 155 29.09 -9.22 -59.98
N SER A 156 29.79 -8.59 -60.90
CA SER A 156 29.74 -8.80 -62.34
C SER A 156 30.24 -10.18 -62.77
N ASN A 157 29.57 -10.73 -63.79
CA ASN A 157 30.04 -11.54 -64.94
C ASN A 157 30.87 -12.82 -64.76
N GLU A 158 30.37 -13.91 -65.37
CA GLU A 158 30.90 -14.60 -66.57
C GLU A 158 30.02 -15.83 -66.87
N ASN A 159 29.12 -15.79 -67.87
CA ASN A 159 29.28 -16.20 -69.27
C ASN A 159 29.69 -17.67 -69.55
N ASN A 160 28.79 -18.34 -70.29
CA ASN A 160 29.01 -19.33 -71.35
C ASN A 160 29.82 -20.62 -71.07
N SER A 161 29.12 -21.75 -71.04
CA SER A 161 29.12 -22.74 -72.14
C SER A 161 28.12 -23.86 -71.91
#